data_AF-A0A800CI83-F1
#
_entry.id   AF-A0A800CI83-F1
#
_cell.length_a   1.000
_cell.length_b   1.000
_cell.length_c   1.000
_cell.angle_alpha   90.00
_cell.angle_beta   90.00
_cell.angle_gamma   90.00
#
_symmetry.space_group_name_H-M   'P 1'
#
loop_
_entity.id
_entity.type
_entity.pdbx_description
1 polymer ?
#
loop_
_entity_poly.entity_id
_entity_poly.type
_entity_poly.pdbx_seq_one_letter_code
_entity_poly.pdbx_strand_id
1 'polypeptide(L)'
;VFNLSLGLLDRSYRDERAQALRKVIQLIHGLGGVVVVAAGNDSCGASVARPAQIPADMRETISVGASDYTGRRIPFSNRGDVLAPGGGSGPIGAALLAHIGKKGGDVRAFPEAVLGQIRRGDGELSYGLAAGTSFSAALVSGMAALLLGQDAALTPDEVKEKIVGSVDGRQIPQLKNILPEWVMA
;
A
#
# COMPACT_ATOMS: atom_id res chain seq x y z
N VAL A 1 -7.83 -12.06 3.59
CA VAL A 1 -6.80 -11.02 3.40
C VAL A 1 -7.03 -9.92 4.41
N PHE A 2 -5.99 -9.48 5.12
CA PHE A 2 -6.02 -8.40 6.10
C PHE A 2 -5.21 -7.21 5.58
N ASN A 3 -5.88 -6.08 5.33
CA ASN A 3 -5.23 -4.84 4.91
C ASN A 3 -4.96 -3.94 6.11
N LEU A 4 -3.69 -3.58 6.32
CA LEU A 4 -3.25 -2.63 7.34
C LEU A 4 -2.62 -1.41 6.66
N SER A 5 -3.45 -0.43 6.33
CA SER A 5 -3.02 0.87 5.79
C SER A 5 -2.49 1.81 6.89
N LEU A 6 -1.70 1.26 7.83
CA LEU A 6 -1.20 1.92 9.04
C LEU A 6 0.21 1.42 9.39
N GLY A 7 0.88 2.12 10.30
CA GLY A 7 2.19 1.73 10.82
C GLY A 7 2.58 2.52 12.07
N LEU A 8 3.59 2.04 12.78
CA LEU A 8 4.16 2.70 13.95
C LEU A 8 5.39 3.53 13.54
N LEU A 9 5.50 4.73 14.12
CA LEU A 9 6.67 5.59 13.91
C LEU A 9 7.92 5.05 14.62
N ASP A 10 7.73 4.43 15.79
CA ASP A 10 8.78 3.65 16.46
C ASP A 10 9.00 2.34 15.68
N ARG A 11 10.26 2.12 15.30
CA ARG A 11 10.70 0.97 14.49
C ARG A 11 11.27 -0.15 15.37
N SER A 12 10.94 -0.15 16.66
CA SER A 12 11.36 -1.17 17.61
C SER A 12 10.17 -1.90 18.22
N TYR A 13 10.33 -3.19 18.48
CA TYR A 13 9.35 -4.01 19.22
C TYR A 13 9.57 -3.92 20.75
N ARG A 14 10.04 -2.78 21.25
CA ARG A 14 10.25 -2.57 22.69
C ARG A 14 8.94 -2.28 23.41
N ASP A 15 8.02 -1.59 22.74
CA ASP A 15 6.69 -1.28 23.25
C ASP A 15 5.77 -2.51 23.26
N GLU A 16 4.99 -2.67 24.33
CA GLU A 16 4.08 -3.82 24.50
C GLU A 16 3.02 -3.91 23.40
N ARG A 17 2.56 -2.78 22.84
CA ARG A 17 1.57 -2.76 21.75
C ARG A 17 2.20 -3.24 20.46
N ALA A 18 3.45 -2.85 20.18
CA ALA A 18 4.19 -3.38 19.04
C ALA A 18 4.40 -4.90 19.16
N GLN A 19 4.70 -5.41 20.37
CA GLN A 19 4.80 -6.85 20.60
C GLN A 19 3.48 -7.58 20.46
N ALA A 20 2.37 -7.00 20.94
CA ALA A 20 1.04 -7.54 20.77
C ALA A 20 0.67 -7.61 19.28
N LEU A 21 0.88 -6.53 18.53
CA LEU A 21 0.66 -6.48 17.09
C LEU A 21 1.46 -7.56 16.35
N ARG A 22 2.74 -7.74 16.70
CA ARG A 22 3.59 -8.80 16.15
C ARG A 22 2.97 -10.19 16.36
N LYS A 23 2.56 -10.50 17.58
CA LYS A 23 1.95 -11.81 17.92
C LYS A 23 0.65 -12.03 17.15
N VAL A 24 -0.19 -11.00 17.01
CA VAL A 24 -1.44 -11.08 16.26
C VAL A 24 -1.18 -11.35 14.78
N ILE A 25 -0.20 -10.68 14.16
CA ILE A 25 0.13 -10.91 12.76
C ILE A 25 0.68 -12.32 12.54
N GLN A 26 1.54 -12.81 13.44
CA GLN A 26 2.04 -14.18 13.40
C GLN A 26 0.92 -15.22 13.54
N LEU A 27 -0.05 -14.96 14.41
CA LEU A 27 -1.24 -15.81 14.55
C LEU A 27 -2.08 -15.81 13.27
N ILE A 28 -2.35 -14.64 12.68
CA ILE A 28 -3.11 -14.53 11.43
C ILE A 28 -2.41 -15.31 10.32
N HIS A 29 -1.10 -15.13 10.17
CA HIS A 29 -0.30 -15.84 9.16
C HIS A 29 -0.33 -17.36 9.38
N GLY A 30 -0.12 -17.83 10.62
CA GLY A 30 -0.17 -19.25 10.96
C GLY A 30 -1.55 -19.90 10.77
N LEU A 31 -2.62 -19.12 10.71
CA LEU A 31 -3.99 -19.56 10.39
C LEU A 31 -4.32 -19.47 8.89
N GLY A 32 -3.34 -19.18 8.02
CA GLY A 32 -3.55 -19.06 6.58
C GLY A 32 -3.99 -17.66 6.12
N GLY A 33 -3.94 -16.66 6.99
CA GLY A 33 -4.29 -15.28 6.66
C GLY A 33 -3.16 -14.54 5.95
N VAL A 34 -3.44 -13.98 4.77
CA VAL A 34 -2.54 -13.03 4.08
C VAL A 34 -2.65 -11.66 4.73
N VAL A 35 -1.53 -11.08 5.18
CA VAL A 35 -1.46 -9.73 5.76
C VAL A 35 -0.70 -8.80 4.83
N VAL A 36 -1.33 -7.70 4.41
CA VAL A 36 -0.77 -6.69 3.52
C VAL A 36 -0.70 -5.36 4.25
N VAL A 37 0.47 -4.72 4.25
CA VAL A 37 0.75 -3.57 5.12
C VAL A 37 1.42 -2.44 4.34
N ALA A 38 1.00 -1.21 4.61
CA ALA A 38 1.63 -0.01 4.06
C ALA A 38 3.05 0.19 4.62
N ALA A 39 4.05 0.40 3.76
CA ALA A 39 5.46 0.49 4.17
C ALA A 39 5.80 1.73 5.03
N GLY A 40 5.00 2.80 4.92
CA GLY A 40 5.22 4.07 5.60
C GLY A 40 5.63 5.20 4.64
N ASN A 41 5.46 6.46 5.09
CA ASN A 41 5.54 7.66 4.24
C ASN A 41 6.59 8.69 4.69
N ASP A 42 7.61 8.29 5.45
CA ASP A 42 8.57 9.20 6.07
C ASP A 42 9.93 9.29 5.34
N SER A 43 10.01 8.84 4.09
CA SER A 43 11.25 8.91 3.28
C SER A 43 11.47 10.26 2.57
N CYS A 44 10.53 11.21 2.68
CA CYS A 44 10.67 12.51 2.02
C CYS A 44 11.90 13.26 2.55
N GLY A 45 12.78 13.72 1.65
CA GLY A 45 14.02 14.41 2.01
C GLY A 45 15.14 13.50 2.55
N ALA A 46 14.93 12.19 2.65
CA ALA A 46 16.00 11.26 3.00
C ALA A 46 16.91 11.00 1.79
N SER A 47 18.22 10.90 2.02
CA SER A 47 19.21 10.56 0.98
C SER A 47 19.01 9.17 0.41
N VAL A 48 18.47 8.25 1.21
CA VAL A 48 18.08 6.90 0.83
C VAL A 48 16.71 6.60 1.42
N ALA A 49 15.89 5.87 0.68
CA ALA A 49 14.58 5.41 1.15
C ALA A 49 14.72 4.67 2.49
N ARG A 50 13.92 5.08 3.48
CA ARG A 50 13.90 4.44 4.79
C ARG A 50 13.32 3.01 4.66
N PRO A 51 13.69 2.08 5.55
CA PRO A 51 13.07 0.75 5.56
C PRO A 51 11.58 0.84 5.90
N ALA A 52 10.84 -0.24 5.68
CA ALA A 52 9.46 -0.37 6.12
C ALA A 52 9.32 -0.11 7.64
N GLN A 53 8.16 0.40 8.06
CA GLN A 53 7.81 0.59 9.47
C GLN A 53 7.14 -0.66 10.04
N ILE A 54 7.06 -0.76 11.37
CA ILE A 54 6.28 -1.82 12.01
C ILE A 54 4.79 -1.62 11.71
N PRO A 55 4.04 -2.65 11.30
CA PRO A 55 4.46 -4.06 11.17
C PRO A 55 4.86 -4.49 9.76
N ALA A 56 4.94 -3.55 8.80
CA ALA A 56 5.31 -3.84 7.41
C ALA A 56 6.76 -4.33 7.23
N ASP A 57 7.58 -4.33 8.27
CA ASP A 57 8.94 -4.90 8.27
C ASP A 57 8.96 -6.41 8.64
N MET A 58 7.81 -6.98 9.00
CA MET A 58 7.69 -8.39 9.37
C MET A 58 7.72 -9.31 8.16
N ARG A 59 8.38 -10.48 8.31
CA ARG A 59 8.45 -11.53 7.28
C ARG A 59 7.06 -11.96 6.82
N GLU A 60 6.14 -12.09 7.78
CA GLU A 60 4.77 -12.57 7.64
C GLU A 60 3.84 -11.59 6.90
N THR A 61 4.34 -10.39 6.57
CA THR A 61 3.58 -9.35 5.88
C THR A 61 4.04 -9.15 4.45
N ILE A 62 3.14 -8.72 3.58
CA ILE A 62 3.49 -8.15 2.28
C ILE A 62 3.60 -6.65 2.47
N SER A 63 4.83 -6.14 2.45
CA SER A 63 5.13 -4.73 2.64
C SER A 63 4.96 -3.94 1.34
N VAL A 64 4.13 -2.90 1.34
CA VAL A 64 3.75 -2.19 0.11
C VAL A 64 4.19 -0.73 0.14
N GLY A 65 5.13 -0.39 -0.73
CA GLY A 65 5.51 0.99 -1.03
C GLY A 65 4.63 1.61 -2.13
N ALA A 66 4.80 2.91 -2.35
CA ALA A 66 4.07 3.68 -3.34
C ALA A 66 4.93 3.99 -4.57
N SER A 67 4.36 3.77 -5.76
CA SER A 67 4.95 4.20 -7.04
C SER A 67 4.14 5.28 -7.73
N ASP A 68 4.81 6.05 -8.58
CA ASP A 68 4.20 6.93 -9.58
C ASP A 68 3.70 6.13 -10.80
N TYR A 69 3.06 6.81 -11.76
CA TYR A 69 2.56 6.21 -13.00
C TYR A 69 3.65 5.65 -13.91
N THR A 70 4.93 6.02 -13.69
CA THR A 70 6.08 5.48 -14.42
C THR A 70 6.66 4.23 -13.76
N GLY A 71 6.07 3.79 -12.64
CA GLY A 71 6.53 2.65 -11.85
C GLY A 71 7.72 2.95 -10.94
N ARG A 72 8.10 4.23 -10.76
CA ARG A 72 9.18 4.61 -9.84
C ARG A 72 8.64 4.85 -8.44
N ARG A 73 9.43 4.54 -7.41
CA ARG A 73 9.07 4.83 -6.02
C ARG A 73 8.88 6.34 -5.80
N ILE A 74 7.77 6.73 -5.21
CA ILE A 74 7.50 8.12 -4.84
C ILE A 74 8.42 8.54 -3.68
N PRO A 75 8.98 9.77 -3.65
CA PRO A 75 9.95 10.19 -2.64
C PRO A 75 9.55 9.95 -1.18
N PHE A 76 8.28 10.17 -0.81
CA PHE A 76 7.82 9.94 0.56
C PHE A 76 7.79 8.45 0.96
N SER A 77 7.66 7.53 0.01
CA SER A 77 7.41 6.12 0.31
C SER A 77 8.63 5.45 0.94
N ASN A 78 8.44 4.71 2.02
CA ASN A 78 9.47 3.78 2.47
C ASN A 78 9.66 2.62 1.48
N ARG A 79 10.74 1.86 1.67
CA ARG A 79 10.94 0.59 0.96
C ARG A 79 9.92 -0.43 1.44
N GLY A 80 9.34 -1.17 0.49
CA GLY A 80 8.51 -2.35 0.73
C GLY A 80 8.99 -3.51 -0.15
N ASP A 81 8.35 -4.67 0.02
CA ASP A 81 8.58 -5.86 -0.81
C ASP A 81 8.17 -5.59 -2.25
N VAL A 82 7.08 -4.84 -2.44
CA VAL A 82 6.54 -4.44 -3.74
C VAL A 82 6.16 -2.96 -3.75
N LEU A 83 5.96 -2.40 -4.95
CA LEU A 83 5.39 -1.08 -5.13
C LEU A 83 4.05 -1.18 -5.85
N ALA A 84 3.09 -0.34 -5.47
CA ALA A 84 1.84 -0.14 -6.19
C ALA A 84 1.49 1.35 -6.27
N PRO A 85 0.66 1.79 -7.23
CA PRO A 85 0.25 3.19 -7.35
C PRO A 85 -0.34 3.72 -6.05
N GLY A 86 0.31 4.71 -5.44
CA GLY A 86 -0.12 5.31 -4.17
C GLY A 86 -0.54 6.77 -4.29
N GLY A 87 -0.40 7.31 -5.49
CA GLY A 87 -0.61 8.70 -5.85
C GLY A 87 0.44 9.65 -5.29
N GLY A 88 1.03 10.46 -6.17
CA GLY A 88 1.98 11.51 -5.80
C GLY A 88 3.17 11.61 -6.72
N SER A 89 3.32 12.76 -7.37
CA SER A 89 4.53 13.18 -8.10
C SER A 89 5.11 14.50 -7.58
N GLY A 90 4.50 15.09 -6.55
CA GLY A 90 4.93 16.36 -5.98
C GLY A 90 5.81 16.21 -4.73
N PRO A 91 6.49 17.29 -4.29
CA PRO A 91 7.22 17.36 -3.02
C PRO A 91 6.29 17.29 -1.79
N ILE A 92 4.97 17.25 -2.00
CA ILE A 92 3.98 17.13 -0.95
C ILE A 92 3.97 15.66 -0.52
N GLY A 93 4.40 15.41 0.72
CA GLY A 93 4.35 14.08 1.33
C GLY A 93 2.94 13.49 1.33
N ALA A 94 2.82 12.22 1.73
CA ALA A 94 1.52 11.55 1.84
C ALA A 94 0.51 12.44 2.59
N ALA A 95 -0.58 12.80 1.92
CA ALA A 95 -1.57 13.74 2.43
C ALA A 95 -2.92 13.52 1.78
N LEU A 96 -3.98 13.92 2.49
CA LEU A 96 -5.26 14.25 1.87
C LEU A 96 -5.07 15.59 1.15
N LEU A 97 -4.96 15.55 -0.17
CA LEU A 97 -4.47 16.66 -0.99
C LEU A 97 -5.57 17.65 -1.36
N ALA A 98 -6.82 17.20 -1.55
CA ALA A 98 -7.92 18.10 -1.91
C ALA A 98 -9.30 17.48 -1.70
N HIS A 99 -10.29 18.33 -1.41
CA HIS A 99 -11.71 17.97 -1.52
C HIS A 99 -12.20 18.33 -2.92
N ILE A 100 -12.79 17.38 -3.65
CA ILE A 100 -13.44 17.68 -4.93
C ILE A 100 -14.81 18.25 -4.59
N GLY A 101 -14.98 19.57 -4.68
CA GLY A 101 -16.25 20.25 -4.45
C GLY A 101 -16.22 21.52 -3.60
N LYS A 102 -15.10 21.85 -2.92
CA LYS A 102 -14.88 23.21 -2.40
C LYS A 102 -14.11 24.03 -3.44
N LYS A 103 -14.55 25.25 -3.73
CA LYS A 103 -13.83 26.22 -4.58
C LYS A 103 -12.36 26.31 -4.13
N GLY A 104 -11.42 25.70 -4.88
CA GLY A 104 -9.98 25.86 -4.63
C GLY A 104 -9.09 24.63 -4.81
N GLY A 105 -9.62 23.41 -4.91
CA GLY A 105 -8.79 22.23 -5.22
C GLY A 105 -8.69 22.01 -6.73
N ASP A 106 -7.63 22.51 -7.37
CA ASP A 106 -7.38 22.17 -8.78
C ASP A 106 -6.87 20.72 -8.86
N VAL A 107 -7.72 19.80 -9.32
CA VAL A 107 -7.35 18.40 -9.58
C VAL A 107 -6.16 18.28 -10.55
N ARG A 108 -5.93 19.29 -11.40
CA ARG A 108 -4.76 19.35 -12.31
C ARG A 108 -3.45 19.56 -11.55
N ALA A 109 -3.49 20.08 -10.32
CA ALA A 109 -2.31 20.19 -9.48
C ALA A 109 -1.83 18.83 -8.94
N PHE A 110 -2.68 17.80 -8.98
CA PHE A 110 -2.40 16.46 -8.45
C PHE A 110 -2.87 15.37 -9.41
N PRO A 111 -2.33 15.32 -10.64
CA PRO A 111 -2.83 14.42 -11.70
C PRO A 111 -2.70 12.93 -11.36
N GLU A 112 -1.85 12.59 -10.40
CA GLU A 112 -1.59 11.21 -9.99
C GLU A 112 -2.24 10.85 -8.65
N ALA A 113 -2.94 11.77 -7.99
CA ALA A 113 -3.55 11.46 -6.70
C ALA A 113 -4.67 10.42 -6.81
N VAL A 114 -4.83 9.63 -5.75
CA VAL A 114 -5.88 8.63 -5.62
C VAL A 114 -7.20 9.31 -5.29
N LEU A 115 -8.22 9.05 -6.09
CA LEU A 115 -9.59 9.48 -5.84
C LEU A 115 -10.26 8.53 -4.85
N GLY A 116 -10.81 9.06 -3.75
CA GLY A 116 -11.50 8.26 -2.74
C GLY A 116 -12.64 9.01 -2.06
N GLN A 117 -13.49 8.26 -1.34
CA GLN A 117 -14.54 8.85 -0.53
C GLN A 117 -13.95 9.51 0.72
N ILE A 118 -14.48 10.67 1.10
CA ILE A 118 -14.08 11.43 2.28
C ILE A 118 -15.31 11.94 3.01
N ARG A 119 -15.16 12.16 4.32
CA ARG A 119 -16.06 13.01 5.08
C ARG A 119 -15.48 14.41 5.15
N ARG A 120 -16.21 15.37 4.63
CA ARG A 120 -15.82 16.78 4.65
C ARG A 120 -15.93 17.34 6.06
N GLY A 121 -15.27 18.49 6.30
CA GLY A 121 -15.32 19.15 7.61
C GLY A 121 -16.70 19.63 8.09
N ASP A 122 -17.69 19.68 7.20
CA ASP A 122 -19.11 19.94 7.52
C ASP A 122 -19.92 18.66 7.77
N GLY A 123 -19.25 17.49 7.80
CA GLY A 123 -19.88 16.20 8.07
C GLY A 123 -20.44 15.50 6.82
N GLU A 124 -20.54 16.19 5.68
CA GLU A 124 -21.06 15.64 4.43
C GLU A 124 -20.09 14.66 3.78
N LEU A 125 -20.65 13.66 3.08
CA LEU A 125 -19.87 12.72 2.28
C LEU A 125 -19.52 13.34 0.92
N SER A 126 -18.29 13.13 0.45
CA SER A 126 -17.84 13.59 -0.86
C SER A 126 -16.71 12.71 -1.39
N TYR A 127 -16.16 13.07 -2.54
CA TYR A 127 -14.89 12.57 -3.03
C TYR A 127 -13.75 13.56 -2.77
N GLY A 128 -12.56 13.01 -2.59
CA GLY A 128 -11.32 13.75 -2.37
C GLY A 128 -10.13 13.06 -3.03
N LEU A 129 -9.06 13.82 -3.22
CA LEU A 129 -7.77 13.35 -3.71
C LEU A 129 -6.82 13.12 -2.55
N ALA A 130 -6.11 12.01 -2.57
CA ALA A 130 -5.14 11.65 -1.54
C ALA A 130 -3.92 10.92 -2.12
N ALA A 131 -2.86 10.87 -1.32
CA ALA A 131 -1.59 10.23 -1.65
C ALA A 131 -1.05 9.47 -0.44
N GLY A 132 -0.47 8.29 -0.66
CA GLY A 132 0.22 7.52 0.38
C GLY A 132 0.30 6.02 0.13
N THR A 133 1.25 5.36 0.81
CA THR A 133 1.37 3.88 0.80
C THR A 133 0.11 3.16 1.30
N SER A 134 -0.75 3.86 2.05
CA SER A 134 -2.05 3.36 2.49
C SER A 134 -2.95 2.91 1.34
N PHE A 135 -2.91 3.62 0.21
CA PHE A 135 -3.69 3.29 -0.99
C PHE A 135 -3.04 2.16 -1.79
N SER A 136 -1.70 2.17 -1.88
CA SER A 136 -0.93 1.08 -2.46
C SER A 136 -1.21 -0.26 -1.78
N ALA A 137 -1.23 -0.30 -0.45
CA ALA A 137 -1.53 -1.51 0.33
C ALA A 137 -2.93 -2.07 0.02
N ALA A 138 -3.92 -1.20 -0.19
CA ALA A 138 -5.27 -1.62 -0.54
C ALA A 138 -5.33 -2.28 -1.93
N LEU A 139 -4.59 -1.76 -2.92
CA LEU A 139 -4.50 -2.36 -4.26
C LEU A 139 -3.87 -3.76 -4.21
N VAL A 140 -2.76 -3.91 -3.49
CA VAL A 140 -2.10 -5.22 -3.34
C VAL A 140 -2.96 -6.20 -2.52
N SER A 141 -3.74 -5.71 -1.55
CA SER A 141 -4.75 -6.53 -0.86
C SER A 141 -5.82 -7.06 -1.81
N GLY A 142 -6.27 -6.25 -2.76
CA GLY A 142 -7.19 -6.68 -3.83
C GLY A 142 -6.56 -7.78 -4.70
N MET A 143 -5.29 -7.61 -5.10
CA MET A 143 -4.56 -8.63 -5.85
C MET A 143 -4.41 -9.96 -5.07
N ALA A 144 -4.06 -9.88 -3.79
CA ALA A 144 -4.02 -11.06 -2.92
C ALA A 144 -5.39 -11.76 -2.81
N ALA A 145 -6.48 -10.98 -2.75
CA ALA A 145 -7.83 -11.53 -2.73
C ALA A 145 -8.21 -12.20 -4.06
N LEU A 146 -7.78 -11.64 -5.20
CA LEU A 146 -8.00 -12.25 -6.52
C LEU A 146 -7.23 -13.56 -6.68
N LEU A 147 -5.99 -13.65 -6.18
CA LEU A 147 -5.21 -14.89 -6.15
C LEU A 147 -5.93 -15.97 -5.33
N LEU A 148 -6.37 -15.64 -4.12
CA LEU A 148 -7.13 -16.56 -3.26
C LEU A 148 -8.52 -16.91 -3.82
N GLY A 149 -9.12 -16.01 -4.61
CA GLY A 149 -10.38 -16.26 -5.31
C GLY A 149 -10.23 -17.26 -6.46
N GLN A 150 -9.05 -17.35 -7.07
CA GLN A 150 -8.73 -18.37 -8.07
C GLN A 150 -8.34 -19.70 -7.41
N ASP A 151 -7.53 -19.65 -6.34
CA ASP A 151 -7.10 -20.82 -5.60
C ASP A 151 -7.08 -20.52 -4.10
N ALA A 152 -8.12 -21.01 -3.40
CA ALA A 152 -8.28 -20.83 -1.97
C ALA A 152 -7.33 -21.71 -1.13
N ALA A 153 -6.60 -22.65 -1.75
CA ALA A 153 -5.62 -23.48 -1.06
C ALA A 153 -4.25 -22.80 -0.89
N LEU A 154 -4.02 -21.67 -1.57
CA LEU A 154 -2.77 -20.92 -1.47
C LEU A 154 -2.52 -20.46 -0.03
N THR A 155 -1.33 -20.77 0.46
CA THR A 155 -0.82 -20.30 1.75
C THR A 155 -0.42 -18.82 1.68
N PRO A 156 -0.33 -18.12 2.82
CA PRO A 156 0.15 -16.73 2.83
C PRO A 156 1.53 -16.53 2.22
N ASP A 157 2.45 -17.49 2.43
CA ASP A 157 3.79 -17.44 1.86
C ASP A 157 3.74 -17.61 0.33
N GLU A 158 2.94 -18.53 -0.21
CA GLU A 158 2.77 -18.68 -1.68
C GLU A 158 2.11 -17.45 -2.32
N VAL A 159 1.13 -16.84 -1.66
CA VAL A 159 0.53 -15.58 -2.14
C VAL A 159 1.58 -14.48 -2.18
N LYS A 160 2.38 -14.34 -1.12
CA LYS A 160 3.49 -13.37 -1.07
C LYS A 160 4.51 -13.64 -2.18
N GLU A 161 4.93 -14.87 -2.36
CA GLU A 161 5.89 -15.26 -3.40
C GLU A 161 5.37 -14.95 -4.81
N LYS A 162 4.10 -15.27 -5.10
CA LYS A 162 3.48 -14.94 -6.41
C LYS A 162 3.45 -13.43 -6.66
N ILE A 163 3.10 -12.63 -5.66
CA ILE A 163 3.02 -11.17 -5.77
C ILE A 163 4.42 -10.54 -5.91
N VAL A 164 5.39 -10.97 -5.09
CA VAL A 164 6.76 -10.43 -5.14
C VAL A 164 7.47 -10.88 -6.42
N GLY A 165 7.27 -12.13 -6.82
CA GLY A 165 7.83 -12.70 -8.04
C GLY A 165 7.27 -12.11 -9.34
N SER A 166 6.14 -11.41 -9.27
CA SER A 166 5.54 -10.71 -10.42
C SER A 166 6.02 -9.27 -10.61
N VAL A 167 6.88 -8.76 -9.72
CA VAL A 167 7.40 -7.40 -9.84
C VAL A 167 8.45 -7.34 -10.94
N ASP A 168 8.19 -6.58 -12.00
CA ASP A 168 9.18 -6.35 -13.05
C ASP A 168 10.40 -5.60 -12.51
N GLY A 169 11.58 -6.19 -12.70
CA GLY A 169 12.86 -5.59 -12.30
C GLY A 169 13.21 -4.28 -13.04
N ARG A 170 12.47 -3.94 -14.10
CA ARG A 170 12.54 -2.67 -14.85
C ARG A 170 11.18 -2.38 -15.49
N GLN A 171 10.61 -1.21 -15.15
CA GLN A 171 9.40 -0.62 -15.74
C GLN A 171 8.10 -1.43 -15.59
N ILE A 172 7.30 -1.00 -14.61
CA ILE A 172 5.87 -1.27 -14.42
C ILE A 172 5.53 -2.77 -14.34
N PRO A 173 5.18 -3.32 -13.16
CA PRO A 173 4.65 -4.68 -13.09
C PRO A 173 3.39 -4.76 -13.94
N GLN A 174 3.51 -5.32 -15.15
CA GLN A 174 2.34 -5.73 -15.90
C GLN A 174 1.84 -7.02 -15.28
N LEU A 175 0.55 -7.05 -14.95
CA LEU A 175 -0.17 -8.26 -14.52
C LEU A 175 -0.34 -9.21 -15.72
N LYS A 176 0.77 -9.68 -16.28
CA LYS A 176 0.76 -10.74 -17.28
C LYS A 176 0.84 -12.07 -16.55
N ASN A 177 -0.12 -12.94 -16.88
CA ASN A 177 -0.18 -14.35 -16.46
C ASN A 177 -0.61 -14.61 -15.00
N ILE A 178 -1.18 -13.63 -14.28
CA ILE A 178 -1.64 -13.81 -12.89
C ILE A 178 -3.13 -13.52 -12.73
N LEU A 179 -3.69 -12.65 -13.57
CA LEU A 179 -5.12 -12.36 -13.55
C LEU A 179 -5.87 -13.21 -14.56
N PRO A 180 -7.13 -13.61 -14.26
CA PRO A 180 -7.98 -14.28 -15.23
C PRO A 180 -8.18 -13.38 -16.46
N GLU A 181 -8.34 -13.98 -17.64
CA GLU A 181 -8.48 -13.26 -18.92
C GLU A 181 -9.56 -12.17 -18.88
N TRP A 182 -10.64 -12.36 -18.10
CA TRP A 182 -11.74 -11.40 -18.00
C TRP A 182 -11.38 -10.08 -17.30
N VAL A 183 -10.27 -10.02 -16.55
CA VAL A 183 -9.78 -8.77 -15.92
C VAL A 183 -8.92 -7.96 -16.89
N MET A 184 -8.39 -8.61 -17.93
CA MET A 184 -7.47 -8.01 -18.90
C MET A 184 -8.15 -7.56 -20.20
N ALA A 185 -9.46 -7.82 -20.35
CA ALA A 185 -10.31 -7.45 -21.48
C ALA A 185 -11.15 -6.21 -21.18
#